data_AF-A0A935SQX2-F1
#
_entry.id   AF-A0A935SQX2-F1
#
_cell.length_a   1.000
_cell.length_b   1.000
_cell.length_c   1.000
_cell.angle_alpha   90.00
_cell.angle_beta   90.00
_cell.angle_gamma   90.00
#
_symmetry.space_group_name_H-M   'P 1'
#
loop_
_entity.id
_entity.type
_entity.pdbx_description
1 polymer ?
#
loop_
_entity_poly.entity_id
_entity_poly.type
_entity_poly.pdbx_seq_one_letter_code
_entity_poly.pdbx_strand_id
1 'polypeptide(L)' 'MSEEIILIGLHNALRYLGQITGETTTEDMLTRIFSTFCIGK' A
#
# COMPACT_ATOMS: atom_id res chain seq x y z
N MET A 1 -7.74 -16.03 -21.16
CA MET A 1 -8.96 -15.48 -20.52
C MET A 1 -8.99 -15.78 -19.02
N SER A 2 -9.09 -17.03 -18.54
CA SER A 2 -9.18 -17.30 -17.09
C SER A 2 -7.91 -17.00 -16.28
N GLU A 3 -6.72 -17.29 -16.83
CA GLU A 3 -5.45 -17.05 -16.14
C GLU A 3 -5.16 -15.56 -15.91
N GLU A 4 -5.55 -14.73 -16.88
CA GLU A 4 -5.39 -13.27 -16.82
C GLU A 4 -6.20 -12.67 -15.66
N ILE A 5 -7.42 -13.17 -15.43
CA ILE A 5 -8.27 -12.74 -14.31
C ILE A 5 -7.62 -13.08 -12.96
N ILE A 6 -7.02 -14.28 -12.84
CA ILE A 6 -6.31 -14.71 -11.63
C ILE A 6 -5.07 -13.84 -11.39
N LEU A 7 -4.30 -13.55 -12.44
CA LEU A 7 -3.12 -12.68 -12.37
C LEU A 7 -3.46 -11.27 -11.87
N ILE A 8 -4.56 -10.68 -12.37
CA ILE A 8 -5.03 -9.37 -11.90
C ILE A 8 -5.32 -9.41 -10.39
N GLY A 9 -5.99 -10.46 -9.91
CA GLY A 9 -6.27 -10.64 -8.48
C GLY A 9 -4.99 -10.71 -7.66
N LEU A 10 -4.00 -11.49 -8.10
CA LEU A 10 -2.73 -11.65 -7.42
C LEU A 10 -1.92 -10.34 -7.37
N HIS A 11 -1.85 -9.61 -8.49
CA HIS A 11 -1.17 -8.32 -8.54
C HIS A 11 -1.84 -7.28 -7.64
N ASN A 12 -3.16 -7.29 -7.56
CA ASN A 12 -3.88 -6.40 -6.63
C ASN A 12 -3.61 -6.78 -5.18
N ALA A 13 -3.64 -8.07 -4.83
CA ALA A 13 -3.31 -8.53 -3.48
C ALA A 13 -1.90 -8.09 -3.06
N LEU A 14 -0.90 -8.29 -3.94
CA LEU A 14 0.47 -7.83 -3.70
C LEU A 14 0.55 -6.31 -3.52
N ARG A 15 -0.13 -5.54 -4.38
CA ARG A 15 -0.18 -4.07 -4.25
C ARG A 15 -0.77 -3.63 -2.91
N TYR A 16 -1.86 -4.26 -2.46
CA TYR A 16 -2.47 -3.92 -1.17
C TYR A 16 -1.58 -4.30 0.02
N LEU A 17 -0.89 -5.44 -0.05
CA LEU A 17 0.11 -5.83 0.95
C LEU A 17 1.27 -4.82 1.00
N GLY A 18 1.72 -4.33 -0.16
CA GLY A 18 2.74 -3.29 -0.24
C GLY A 18 2.31 -1.98 0.43
N GLN A 19 1.03 -1.61 0.33
CA GLN A 19 0.49 -0.44 1.02
C GLN A 19 0.44 -0.59 2.55
N ILE A 20 0.16 -1.80 3.04
CA ILE A 20 0.10 -2.06 4.49
C ILE A 20 1.50 -2.12 5.11
N THR A 21 2.44 -2.76 4.42
CA THR A 21 3.82 -2.95 4.88
C THR A 21 4.70 -1.72 4.67
N GLY A 22 4.27 -0.80 3.81
CA GLY A 22 5.02 0.39 3.44
C GLY A 22 5.90 0.22 2.18
N GLU A 23 6.01 -0.99 1.62
CA GLU A 23 6.75 -1.27 0.38
C GLU A 23 6.21 -0.45 -0.82
N THR A 24 4.91 -0.14 -0.83
CA THR A 24 4.28 0.74 -1.82
C THR A 24 3.45 1.80 -1.10
N THR A 25 3.98 3.01 -0.96
CA THR A 25 3.33 4.09 -0.20
C THR A 25 3.23 5.39 -1.00
N THR A 26 2.20 6.20 -0.75
CA THR A 26 2.03 7.54 -1.31
C THR A 26 2.35 8.63 -0.29
N GLU A 27 2.69 9.83 -0.76
CA GLU A 27 3.00 10.97 0.11
C GLU A 27 1.83 11.37 1.03
N ASP A 28 0.60 11.30 0.52
CA ASP A 28 -0.61 11.57 1.31
C ASP A 28 -0.79 10.56 2.46
N MET A 29 -0.44 9.29 2.21
CA MET A 29 -0.52 8.23 3.23
C MET A 29 0.53 8.46 4.31
N LEU A 30 1.77 8.82 3.93
CA LEU A 30 2.82 9.18 4.89
C LEU A 30 2.41 10.40 5.73
N THR A 31 1.90 11.45 5.07
CA THR A 31 1.40 12.66 5.74
C THR A 31 0.34 12.31 6.77
N ARG A 32 -0.63 11.46 6.41
CA ARG A 32 -1.68 11.02 7.33
C ARG A 32 -1.12 10.22 8.51
N ILE A 33 -0.19 9.28 8.27
CA ILE A 33 0.42 8.47 9.33
C ILE A 33 1.12 9.38 10.35
N PHE A 34 1.99 10.27 9.86
CA PHE A 34 2.80 11.11 10.74
C PHE A 34 2.06 12.31 11.34
N SER A 35 0.86 12.66 10.84
CA SER A 35 0.03 13.74 11.41
C SER A 35 -0.33 13.56 12.88
N THR A 36 -0.26 12.32 13.38
CA THR A 36 -0.57 11.97 14.78
C THR A 36 0.66 11.72 15.63
N PHE A 37 1.86 11.82 15.05
CA PHE A 37 3.10 11.58 15.75
C PHE A 37 3.51 12.84 16.52
N CYS A 38 4.16 12.65 17.66
CA CYS A 38 4.76 13.76 18.40
C CYS A 38 5.86 14.40 17.56
N ILE A 39 6.05 15.72 17.70
CA ILE A 39 7.14 16.45 17.07
C ILE A 39 8.49 15.85 17.52
N GLY A 40 9.36 15.54 16.55
CA GLY A 40 10.69 14.98 16.81
C GLY A 40 10.76 13.45 16.82
N LYS A 41 9.72 12.75 16.36
CA LYS A 41 9.77 11.33 15.97
C LYS A 41 10.06 11.15 14.49
#